data_AF-A0A6L5P6A7-F1
#
_entry.id   AF-A0A6L5P6A7-F1
#
_cell.length_a   1.000
_cell.length_b   1.000
_cell.length_c   1.000
_cell.angle_alpha   90.00
_cell.angle_beta   90.00
_cell.angle_gamma   90.00
#
_symmetry.space_group_name_H-M   'P 1'
#
loop_
_entity.id
_entity.type
_entity.pdbx_description
1 polymer ?
#
loop_
_entity_poly.entity_id
_entity_poly.type
_entity_poly.pdbx_seq_one_letter_code
_entity_poly.pdbx_strand_id
1 'polypeptide(L)' 'MKLFVGIDVSSKDLVTSMISEETTEVVFHGNFVNDLKGATELKNMIIDTANSNHLDQVV' A
#
# COMPACT_ATOMS: atom_id res chain seq x y z
N MET A 1 8.02 13.63 -1.72
CA MET A 1 7.68 12.69 -2.82
C MET A 1 6.57 11.74 -2.34
N LYS A 2 5.58 11.38 -3.18
CA LYS A 2 4.38 10.65 -2.74
C LYS A 2 4.35 9.18 -3.14
N LEU A 3 3.80 8.35 -2.25
CA LEU A 3 3.31 7.00 -2.55
C LEU A 3 1.78 7.05 -2.68
N PHE A 4 1.24 6.68 -3.84
CA PHE A 4 -0.20 6.53 -4.03
C PHE A 4 -0.62 5.11 -3.67
N VAL A 5 -1.61 4.95 -2.79
CA VAL A 5 -2.08 3.64 -2.33
C VAL A 5 -3.53 3.44 -2.77
N GLY A 6 -3.74 2.59 -3.77
CA GLY A 6 -5.07 2.13 -4.16
C GLY A 6 -5.46 0.88 -3.37
N ILE A 7 -6.62 0.91 -2.71
CA ILE A 7 -7.18 -0.23 -1.98
C ILE A 7 -8.59 -0.51 -2.52
N ASP A 8 -8.78 -1.68 -3.11
CA ASP A 8 -10.09 -2.23 -3.43
C ASP A 8 -10.56 -3.14 -2.29
N VAL A 9 -11.75 -2.86 -1.77
CA VAL A 9 -12.26 -3.42 -0.51
C VAL A 9 -13.47 -4.29 -0.80
N SER A 10 -13.37 -5.58 -0.44
CA SER A 10 -14.50 -6.52 -0.45
C SER A 10 -14.89 -6.94 0.97
N SER A 11 -15.89 -7.81 1.11
CA SER A 11 -16.26 -8.36 2.43
C SER A 11 -15.21 -9.29 3.05
N LYS A 12 -14.20 -9.72 2.29
CA LYS A 12 -13.17 -10.68 2.74
C LYS A 12 -11.75 -10.21 2.51
N ASP A 13 -11.53 -9.31 1.56
CA ASP A 13 -10.22 -9.01 0.99
C ASP A 13 -9.99 -7.50 0.90
N LEU A 14 -8.73 -7.11 1.04
CA LEU A 14 -8.17 -5.78 0.79
C LEU A 14 -7.12 -5.91 -0.31
N VAL A 15 -7.53 -5.73 -1.56
CA VAL A 15 -6.62 -5.80 -2.71
C VAL A 15 -5.93 -4.44 -2.84
N THR A 16 -4.61 -4.42 -2.75
CA THR A 16 -3.82 -3.18 -2.70
C THR A 16 -2.85 -3.09 -3.87
N SER A 17 -2.72 -1.89 -4.44
CA SER A 17 -1.62 -1.53 -5.34
C SER A 17 -1.02 -0.20 -4.92
N MET A 18 0.30 -0.08 -4.97
CA MET A 18 1.02 1.15 -4.62
C MET A 18 1.86 1.63 -5.80
N ILE A 19 1.80 2.93 -6.07
CA ILE A 19 2.50 3.58 -7.19
C ILE A 19 3.38 4.70 -6.65
N SER A 20 4.64 4.74 -7.09
CA SER A 20 5.53 5.88 -6.79
C SER A 20 5.20 7.06 -7.70
N GLU A 21 5.07 8.26 -7.14
CA GLU A 21 4.93 9.50 -7.91
C GLU A 21 6.11 9.76 -8.85
N GLU A 22 7.31 9.30 -8.50
CA GLU A 22 8.53 9.53 -9.28
C GLU A 22 8.60 8.65 -10.54
N THR A 23 8.43 7.33 -10.37
CA THR A 23 8.62 6.38 -11.46
C THR A 23 7.33 6.10 -12.22
N THR A 24 6.17 6.41 -11.62
CA THR A 24 4.83 6.00 -12.09
C THR A 24 4.66 4.47 -12.21
N GLU A 25 5.58 3.71 -11.62
CA GLU A 25 5.56 2.25 -11.62
C GLU A 25 4.86 1.71 -10.38
N VAL A 26 4.33 0.50 -10.52
CA VAL A 26 3.80 -0.26 -9.40
C VAL A 26 4.97 -0.77 -8.57
N VAL A 27 5.10 -0.25 -7.35
CA VAL A 27 6.16 -0.65 -6.40
C VAL A 27 5.70 -1.76 -5.44
N PHE A 28 4.39 -1.97 -5.35
CA PHE A 28 3.80 -3.07 -4.58
C PHE A 28 2.42 -3.46 -5.13
N HIS A 29 2.13 -4.76 -5.10
CA HIS A 29 0.79 -5.31 -5.30
C HIS A 29 0.58 -6.51 -4.37
N GLY A 30 -0.58 -6.58 -3.72
CA GLY A 30 -0.89 -7.66 -2.80
C GLY A 30 -2.34 -7.72 -2.38
N ASN A 31 -2.69 -8.77 -1.63
CA ASN A 31 -4.01 -8.95 -1.05
C ASN A 31 -3.87 -9.29 0.44
N PHE A 32 -4.73 -8.71 1.27
CA PHE A 32 -4.81 -8.93 2.71
C PHE A 32 -6.23 -9.30 3.11
N VAL A 33 -6.38 -9.99 4.25
CA VAL A 33 -7.72 -10.26 4.80
C VAL A 33 -8.38 -8.95 5.24
N ASN A 34 -9.67 -8.77 4.97
CA ASN A 34 -10.45 -7.64 5.47
C ASN A 34 -10.84 -7.86 6.94
N ASP A 35 -9.85 -7.82 7.81
CA ASP A 35 -9.99 -7.79 9.25
C ASP A 35 -8.92 -6.87 9.89
N LEU A 36 -8.92 -6.75 11.21
CA LEU A 36 -7.96 -5.91 11.92
C LEU A 36 -6.51 -6.37 11.73
N LYS A 37 -6.28 -7.66 11.54
CA LYS A 37 -4.94 -8.21 11.34
C LYS A 37 -4.43 -7.87 9.94
N GLY A 38 -5.22 -8.11 8.91
CA GLY A 38 -4.86 -7.77 7.52
C GLY A 38 -4.71 -6.27 7.32
N ALA A 39 -5.54 -5.43 7.97
CA ALA A 39 -5.35 -3.98 7.97
C ALA A 39 -4.02 -3.56 8.64
N THR A 40 -3.60 -4.27 9.70
CA THR A 40 -2.31 -4.03 10.37
C THR A 40 -1.14 -4.43 9.48
N GLU A 41 -1.24 -5.58 8.82
CA GLU A 41 -0.23 -6.06 7.85
C GLU A 41 -0.11 -5.09 6.67
N LEU A 42 -1.23 -4.65 6.10
CA LEU A 42 -1.26 -3.65 5.04
C LEU A 42 -0.60 -2.33 5.47
N LYS A 43 -0.93 -1.82 6.66
CA LYS A 43 -0.29 -0.62 7.21
C LYS A 43 1.23 -0.75 7.27
N ASN A 44 1.74 -1.89 7.76
CA ASN A 44 3.18 -2.12 7.84
C ASN A 44 3.81 -2.14 6.44
N MET A 45 3.17 -2.81 5.48
CA MET A 45 3.64 -2.81 4.08
C MET A 45 3.66 -1.42 3.45
N ILE A 46 2.68 -0.56 3.73
CA ILE A 46 2.66 0.84 3.25
C ILE A 46 3.87 1.60 3.80
N ILE A 47 4.13 1.48 5.11
CA ILE A 47 5.23 2.18 5.78
C ILE A 47 6.59 1.68 5.26
N ASP A 48 6.76 0.37 5.14
CA ASP A 48 8.00 -0.24 4.66
C ASP A 48 8.27 0.19 3.21
N THR A 49 7.24 0.18 2.36
CA THR A 49 7.36 0.62 0.96
C THR A 49 7.72 2.10 0.86
N ALA A 50 7.08 2.97 1.66
CA ALA A 50 7.40 4.40 1.68
C ALA A 50 8.85 4.66 2.13
N ASN A 51 9.30 3.96 3.19
CA ASN A 51 10.65 4.09 3.72
C ASN A 51 11.72 3.60 2.74
N SER A 52 11.50 2.44 2.10
CA SER A 52 12.44 1.87 1.12
C SER A 52 12.62 2.74 -0.13
N ASN A 53 11.61 3.55 -0.46
CA ASN A 53 11.65 4.47 -1.60
C ASN A 53 11.91 5.93 -1.19
N HIS A 54 12.25 6.19 0.08
CA HIS A 54 12.48 7.54 0.62
C HIS A 54 11.34 8.53 0.34
N LEU A 55 10.10 8.07 0.45
CA LEU A 55 8.89 8.85 0.16
C LEU A 55 8.37 9.53 1.42
N ASP A 56 8.17 10.84 1.36
CA ASP A 56 7.79 11.67 2.51
C ASP A 56 6.28 11.66 2.82
N GLN A 57 5.46 11.18 1.88
CA GLN A 57 4.02 11.27 1.97
C GLN A 57 3.32 10.04 1.36
N VAL A 58 2.27 9.57 2.02
CA VAL A 58 1.35 8.54 1.51
C VAL A 58 0.01 9.20 1.21
N VAL A 59 -0.57 8.90 0.05
CA VAL A 59 -1.87 9.43 -0.43
C VAL A 59 -2.79 8.30 -0.83
#